data_AF-K2BYM4-F1
#
_entry.id   AF-K2BYM4-F1
#
_cell.length_a   1.000
_cell.length_b   1.000
_cell.length_c   1.000
_cell.angle_alpha   90.00
_cell.angle_beta   90.00
_cell.angle_gamma   90.00
#
_symmetry.space_group_name_H-M   'P 1'
#
loop_
_entity.id
_entity.type
_entity.pdbx_description
1 polymer ?
#
loop_
_entity_poly.entity_id
_entity_poly.type
_entity_poly.pdbx_seq_one_letter_code
_entity_poly.pdbx_strand_id
1 'polypeptide(L)'
;ILLLLAVAVMGVVAFVVYIERAQRRITINYARRQQAGKVYAAESTHLPLKINMAGVIPPIFASALILFPVTIAQWFGGTQGFEWLGVLSVALQQGQPLHMLLFCAGIIFFCFFYTALVFNPKETAENLKKSGAFIPGIRPGEQTAQYIDTVMTRLTLAGAIYVGLVCLLPEFLILMWNVPFYFGGTSLLIIVVVVMDFIAQIQAHMMSYQYESLLKKANLRGGGNDRILR
;
A
#
# COMPACT_ATOMS: atom_id res chain seq x y z
N ILE A 1 24.11 -16.29 18.73
CA ILE A 1 23.58 -14.91 18.65
C ILE A 1 23.25 -14.54 17.21
N LEU A 2 24.22 -14.56 16.28
CA LEU A 2 23.97 -14.24 14.86
C LEU A 2 22.87 -15.08 14.20
N LEU A 3 22.83 -16.40 14.45
CA LEU A 3 21.80 -17.28 13.89
C LEU A 3 20.39 -16.97 14.44
N LEU A 4 20.30 -16.63 15.72
CA LEU A 4 19.05 -16.24 16.40
C LEU A 4 18.53 -14.90 15.86
N LEU A 5 19.45 -13.96 15.62
CA LEU A 5 19.16 -12.66 15.04
C LEU A 5 18.73 -12.77 13.56
N ALA A 6 19.39 -13.62 12.78
CA ALA A 6 19.01 -13.88 11.39
C ALA A 6 17.60 -14.50 11.28
N VAL A 7 17.26 -15.45 12.16
CA VAL A 7 15.91 -16.04 12.23
C VAL A 7 14.87 -14.99 12.63
N ALA A 8 15.18 -14.12 13.60
CA ALA A 8 14.28 -13.05 13.99
C ALA A 8 14.00 -12.06 12.85
N VAL A 9 15.04 -11.62 12.13
CA VAL A 9 14.90 -10.73 10.97
C VAL A 9 14.08 -11.39 9.86
N MET A 10 14.35 -12.66 9.54
CA MET A 10 13.58 -13.38 8.54
C MET A 10 12.11 -13.52 8.96
N GLY A 11 11.84 -13.76 10.24
CA GLY A 11 10.49 -13.79 10.79
C GLY A 11 9.75 -12.46 10.65
N VAL A 12 10.41 -11.33 10.95
CA VAL A 12 9.83 -9.99 10.76
C VAL A 12 9.55 -9.73 9.28
N VAL A 13 10.49 -10.03 8.39
CA VAL A 13 10.29 -9.86 6.94
C VAL A 13 9.13 -10.72 6.43
N ALA A 14 9.07 -12.00 6.83
CA ALA A 14 7.98 -12.89 6.44
C ALA A 14 6.62 -12.38 6.94
N PHE A 15 6.57 -11.88 8.18
CA PHE A 15 5.38 -11.26 8.75
C PHE A 15 4.96 -10.01 7.96
N VAL A 16 5.92 -9.14 7.62
CA VAL A 16 5.66 -7.92 6.83
C VAL A 16 5.12 -8.27 5.45
N VAL A 17 5.75 -9.24 4.76
CA VAL A 17 5.29 -9.71 3.44
C VAL A 17 3.89 -10.32 3.52
N TYR A 18 3.59 -11.06 4.60
CA TYR A 18 2.27 -11.65 4.81
C TYR A 18 1.18 -10.58 4.95
N ILE A 19 1.43 -9.55 5.76
CA ILE A 19 0.49 -8.44 5.96
C ILE A 19 0.35 -7.58 4.69
N GLU A 20 1.46 -7.26 4.01
CA GLU A 20 1.41 -6.45 2.78
C GLU A 20 0.73 -7.17 1.62
N ARG A 21 0.75 -8.52 1.60
CA ARG A 21 -0.03 -9.32 0.64
C ARG A 21 -1.50 -9.49 1.05
N ALA A 22 -1.85 -9.18 2.29
CA ALA A 22 -3.21 -9.34 2.76
C ALA A 22 -4.13 -8.29 2.11
N GLN A 23 -5.26 -8.78 1.63
CA GLN A 23 -6.25 -8.00 0.92
C GLN A 23 -7.64 -8.29 1.49
N ARG A 24 -8.39 -7.23 1.74
CA ARG A 24 -9.81 -7.33 2.03
C ARG A 24 -10.57 -7.39 0.72
N ARG A 25 -11.20 -8.54 0.44
CA ARG A 25 -11.98 -8.76 -0.78
C ARG A 25 -13.43 -8.34 -0.54
N ILE A 26 -13.90 -7.33 -1.27
CA ILE A 26 -15.33 -6.97 -1.31
C ILE A 26 -15.94 -7.64 -2.53
N THR A 27 -16.91 -8.54 -2.35
CA THR A 27 -17.60 -9.20 -3.47
C THR A 27 -18.47 -8.21 -4.22
N ILE A 28 -18.32 -8.20 -5.54
CA ILE A 28 -19.11 -7.41 -6.49
C ILE A 28 -19.76 -8.37 -7.48
N ASN A 29 -21.05 -8.17 -7.72
CA ASN A 29 -21.80 -8.95 -8.69
C ASN A 29 -22.05 -8.08 -9.91
N TYR A 30 -21.81 -8.64 -11.10
CA TYR A 30 -22.21 -7.99 -12.33
C TYR A 30 -23.69 -8.25 -12.61
N ALA A 31 -24.42 -7.20 -12.95
CA ALA A 31 -25.81 -7.31 -13.36
C ALA A 31 -25.90 -8.20 -14.63
N ARG A 32 -26.79 -9.18 -14.58
CA ARG A 32 -27.03 -10.14 -15.64
C ARG A 32 -27.47 -9.39 -16.91
N ARG A 33 -26.61 -9.31 -17.94
CA ARG A 33 -27.01 -8.82 -19.25
C ARG A 33 -27.63 -9.95 -20.05
N GLN A 34 -28.92 -9.82 -20.35
CA GLN A 34 -29.61 -10.69 -21.28
C GLN A 34 -29.61 -9.98 -22.64
N GLN A 35 -28.82 -10.47 -23.59
CA GLN A 35 -28.79 -9.96 -24.96
C GLN A 35 -29.00 -11.14 -25.91
N ALA A 36 -30.00 -11.03 -26.79
CA ALA A 36 -30.35 -12.04 -27.80
C ALA A 36 -30.66 -13.45 -27.25
N GLY A 37 -31.48 -13.56 -26.20
CA GLY A 37 -32.00 -14.84 -25.70
C GLY A 37 -31.01 -15.75 -24.96
N LYS A 38 -29.71 -15.41 -24.97
CA LYS A 38 -28.70 -16.11 -24.17
C LYS A 38 -28.48 -15.37 -22.86
N VAL A 39 -28.69 -16.10 -21.78
CA VAL A 39 -28.50 -15.56 -20.45
C VAL A 39 -27.06 -15.75 -20.04
N TYR A 40 -26.26 -14.68 -20.09
CA TYR A 40 -24.91 -14.71 -19.55
C TYR A 40 -25.00 -14.88 -18.03
N ALA A 41 -24.19 -15.78 -17.47
CA ALA A 41 -24.16 -16.03 -16.04
C ALA A 41 -23.76 -14.75 -15.30
N ALA A 42 -24.39 -14.49 -14.16
CA ALA A 42 -23.93 -13.43 -13.26
C ALA A 42 -22.58 -13.89 -12.69
N GLU A 43 -21.50 -13.31 -13.20
CA GLU A 43 -20.16 -13.57 -12.67
C GLU A 43 -19.96 -12.74 -11.40
N SER A 44 -19.59 -13.42 -10.32
CA SER A 44 -19.21 -12.77 -9.06
C SER A 44 -17.70 -12.54 -9.06
N THR A 45 -17.31 -11.28 -8.96
CA THR A 45 -15.90 -10.87 -8.86
C THR A 45 -15.67 -10.26 -7.47
N HIS A 46 -14.43 -9.91 -7.16
CA HIS A 46 -14.09 -9.18 -5.96
C HIS A 46 -13.30 -7.93 -6.30
N LEU A 47 -13.59 -6.83 -5.60
CA LEU A 47 -12.75 -5.65 -5.56
C LEU A 47 -11.71 -5.85 -4.44
N PRO A 48 -10.41 -6.02 -4.77
CA PRO A 48 -9.38 -6.18 -3.76
C PRO A 48 -8.99 -4.83 -3.16
N LEU A 49 -9.10 -4.70 -1.84
CA LEU A 49 -8.57 -3.55 -1.10
C LEU A 49 -7.37 -4.02 -0.27
N LYS A 50 -6.17 -3.49 -0.54
CA LYS A 50 -4.96 -3.79 0.24
C LYS A 50 -5.06 -3.14 1.62
N ILE A 51 -4.51 -3.77 2.66
CA ILE A 51 -4.49 -3.21 4.03
C ILE A 51 -3.82 -1.84 4.06
N ASN A 52 -2.70 -1.71 3.34
CA ASN A 52 -1.97 -0.47 3.19
C ASN A 52 -2.07 -0.01 1.72
N MET A 53 -3.04 0.87 1.44
CA MET A 53 -3.17 1.49 0.12
C MET A 53 -2.08 2.53 -0.15
N ALA A 54 -1.43 3.03 0.91
CA ALA A 54 -0.42 4.07 0.83
C ALA A 54 1.00 3.55 0.57
N GLY A 55 1.22 2.24 0.74
CA GLY A 55 2.54 1.62 0.59
C GLY A 55 3.58 2.22 1.54
N VAL A 56 4.75 2.55 0.99
CA VAL A 56 5.93 3.03 1.74
C VAL A 56 5.97 4.54 1.88
N ILE A 57 5.14 5.24 1.12
CA ILE A 57 5.22 6.69 0.98
C ILE A 57 5.03 7.42 2.32
N PRO A 58 4.09 7.03 3.21
CA PRO A 58 3.91 7.72 4.49
C PRO A 58 5.12 7.65 5.43
N PRO A 59 5.76 6.48 5.68
CA PRO A 59 7.02 6.43 6.42
C PRO A 59 8.13 7.31 5.85
N ILE A 60 8.27 7.36 4.51
CA ILE A 60 9.27 8.20 3.86
C ILE A 60 9.00 9.67 4.16
N PHE A 61 7.76 10.14 3.95
CA PHE A 61 7.41 11.54 4.24
C PHE A 61 7.57 11.90 5.71
N ALA A 62 7.19 11.01 6.63
CA ALA A 62 7.41 11.22 8.06
C ALA A 62 8.91 11.37 8.38
N SER A 63 9.76 10.52 7.79
CA SER A 63 11.21 10.61 8.00
C SER A 63 11.81 11.89 7.40
N ALA A 64 11.38 12.29 6.20
CA ALA A 64 11.86 13.51 5.54
C ALA A 64 11.43 14.77 6.31
N LEU A 65 10.20 14.79 6.83
CA LEU A 65 9.68 15.90 7.65
C LEU A 65 10.51 16.11 8.91
N ILE A 66 10.94 15.03 9.57
CA ILE A 66 11.76 15.08 10.79
C ILE A 66 13.22 15.41 10.48
N LEU A 67 13.75 14.89 9.38
CA LEU A 67 15.15 15.12 9.01
C LEU A 67 15.40 16.58 8.61
N PHE A 68 14.40 17.27 8.06
CA PHE A 68 14.50 18.68 7.66
C PHE A 68 14.88 19.66 8.80
N PRO A 69 14.17 19.72 9.94
CA PRO A 69 14.58 20.57 11.05
C PRO A 69 15.88 20.10 11.69
N VAL A 70 16.18 18.80 11.69
CA VAL A 70 17.43 18.25 12.24
C VAL A 70 18.64 18.75 11.45
N THR A 71 18.59 18.74 10.12
CA THR A 71 19.71 19.21 9.29
C THR A 71 19.96 20.70 9.46
N ILE A 72 18.89 21.52 9.53
CA ILE A 72 18.99 22.95 9.83
C ILE A 72 19.61 23.13 11.23
N ALA A 73 19.13 22.41 12.23
CA ALA A 73 19.63 22.52 13.59
C ALA A 73 21.09 22.08 13.72
N GLN A 74 21.53 21.09 12.95
CA GLN A 74 22.94 20.66 12.91
C GLN A 74 23.85 21.71 12.27
N TRP A 75 23.39 22.42 11.23
CA TRP A 75 24.19 23.46 10.57
C TRP A 75 24.28 24.75 11.39
N PHE A 76 23.21 25.12 12.08
CA PHE A 76 23.13 26.39 12.82
C PHE A 76 23.36 26.26 14.33
N GLY A 77 23.34 25.05 14.89
CA GLY A 77 23.42 24.80 16.34
C GLY A 77 24.76 25.13 17.00
N GLY A 78 25.83 25.35 16.22
CA GLY A 78 27.12 25.83 16.73
C GLY A 78 27.25 27.36 16.81
N THR A 79 26.24 28.11 16.35
CA THR A 79 26.25 29.58 16.31
C THR A 79 25.74 30.15 17.63
N GLN A 80 26.45 31.12 18.22
CA GLN A 80 26.04 31.81 19.45
C GLN A 80 24.63 32.41 19.29
N GLY A 81 23.69 32.02 20.17
CA GLY A 81 22.28 32.43 20.14
C GLY A 81 21.28 31.38 19.67
N PHE A 82 21.72 30.27 19.07
CA PHE A 82 20.85 29.18 18.60
C PHE A 82 20.93 27.89 19.45
N GLU A 83 21.26 28.01 20.74
CA GLU A 83 21.32 26.85 21.67
C GLU A 83 20.01 26.05 21.71
N TRP A 84 18.86 26.70 21.51
CA TRP A 84 17.57 26.06 21.39
C TRP A 84 17.45 25.12 20.17
N LEU A 85 18.12 25.43 19.04
CA LEU A 85 18.25 24.51 17.91
C LEU A 85 19.14 23.33 18.29
N GLY A 86 20.20 23.56 19.06
CA GLY A 86 21.05 22.50 19.60
C GLY A 86 20.24 21.48 20.41
N VAL A 87 19.43 21.95 21.37
CA VAL A 87 18.54 21.09 22.18
C VAL A 87 17.49 20.38 21.30
N LEU A 88 16.92 21.07 20.32
CA LEU A 88 15.96 20.49 19.38
C LEU A 88 16.60 19.39 18.52
N SER A 89 17.83 19.57 18.07
CA SER A 89 18.56 18.57 17.29
C SER A 89 18.82 17.29 18.09
N VAL A 90 19.17 17.42 19.37
CA VAL A 90 19.38 16.28 20.27
C VAL A 90 18.06 15.59 20.56
N ALA A 91 16.97 16.33 20.77
CA ALA A 91 15.66 15.75 21.05
C ALA A 91 15.02 15.04 19.84
N LEU A 92 15.42 15.43 18.61
CA LEU A 92 14.98 14.83 17.35
C LEU A 92 15.95 13.77 16.81
N GLN A 93 17.03 13.44 17.52
CA GLN A 93 17.90 12.33 17.13
C GLN A 93 17.19 10.97 17.33
N GLN A 94 17.56 10.02 16.48
CA GLN A 94 17.10 8.64 16.56
C GLN A 94 17.45 8.04 17.93
N GLY A 95 16.50 7.33 18.54
CA GLY A 95 16.65 6.76 19.89
C GLY A 95 16.14 7.63 21.04
N GLN A 96 15.74 8.89 20.78
CA GLN A 96 15.04 9.70 21.77
C GLN A 96 13.53 9.41 21.75
N PRO A 97 12.86 9.39 22.92
CA PRO A 97 11.41 9.12 22.97
C PRO A 97 10.58 10.20 22.26
N LEU A 98 11.09 11.44 22.19
CA LEU A 98 10.42 12.53 21.47
C LEU A 98 10.41 12.29 19.95
N HIS A 99 11.55 11.91 19.37
CA HIS A 99 11.67 11.52 17.96
C HIS A 99 10.67 10.40 17.63
N MET A 100 10.64 9.38 18.48
CA MET A 100 9.77 8.21 18.31
C MET A 100 8.28 8.57 18.32
N LEU A 101 7.85 9.44 19.24
CA LEU A 101 6.46 9.89 19.33
C LEU A 101 6.08 10.73 18.12
N LEU A 102 6.91 11.70 17.73
CA LEU A 102 6.71 12.53 16.54
C LEU A 102 6.68 11.69 15.25
N PHE A 103 7.56 10.70 15.14
CA PHE A 103 7.62 9.80 14.00
C PHE A 103 6.38 8.90 13.91
N CYS A 104 5.94 8.34 15.04
CA CYS A 104 4.70 7.56 15.10
C CYS A 104 3.47 8.41 14.71
N ALA A 105 3.34 9.61 15.28
CA ALA A 105 2.27 10.54 14.94
C ALA A 105 2.32 10.95 13.45
N GLY A 106 3.52 11.21 12.93
CA GLY A 106 3.75 11.51 11.53
C GLY A 106 3.31 10.37 10.60
N ILE A 107 3.68 9.12 10.92
CA ILE A 107 3.27 7.93 10.14
C ILE A 107 1.74 7.83 10.09
N ILE A 108 1.06 7.94 11.23
CA ILE A 108 -0.40 7.85 11.30
C ILE A 108 -1.02 8.97 10.46
N PHE A 109 -0.58 10.22 10.65
CA PHE A 109 -1.08 11.36 9.92
C PHE A 109 -0.91 11.20 8.40
N PHE A 110 0.30 10.88 7.94
CA PHE A 110 0.58 10.73 6.52
C PHE A 110 -0.12 9.51 5.91
N CYS A 111 -0.35 8.43 6.67
CA CYS A 111 -1.07 7.26 6.17
C CYS A 111 -2.53 7.60 5.85
N PHE A 112 -3.20 8.34 6.74
CA PHE A 112 -4.55 8.85 6.49
C PHE A 112 -4.58 9.89 5.37
N PHE A 113 -3.68 10.88 5.42
CA PHE A 113 -3.62 11.96 4.46
C PHE A 113 -3.37 11.45 3.03
N TYR A 114 -2.38 10.57 2.85
CA TYR A 114 -2.04 10.02 1.54
C TYR A 114 -3.16 9.12 1.00
N THR A 115 -3.75 8.27 1.86
CA THR A 115 -4.85 7.40 1.43
C THR A 115 -6.06 8.21 0.95
N ALA A 116 -6.41 9.28 1.66
CA ALA A 116 -7.52 10.17 1.28
C ALA A 116 -7.25 10.96 -0.01
N LEU A 117 -5.99 11.29 -0.29
CA LEU A 117 -5.60 12.00 -1.51
C LEU A 117 -5.66 11.09 -2.74
N VAL A 118 -5.16 9.86 -2.62
CA VAL A 118 -5.04 8.94 -3.76
C VAL A 118 -6.35 8.22 -4.06
N PHE A 119 -7.10 7.84 -3.04
CA PHE A 119 -8.28 7.02 -3.23
C PHE A 119 -9.57 7.84 -3.12
N ASN A 120 -10.32 7.91 -4.22
CA ASN A 120 -11.63 8.54 -4.24
C ASN A 120 -12.76 7.48 -4.22
N PRO A 121 -13.43 7.25 -3.08
CA PRO A 121 -14.51 6.26 -2.98
C PRO A 121 -15.72 6.60 -3.86
N LYS A 122 -15.98 7.90 -4.10
CA LYS A 122 -17.10 8.34 -4.94
C LYS A 122 -16.88 7.97 -6.40
N GLU A 123 -15.67 8.23 -6.90
CA GLU A 123 -15.29 7.85 -8.27
C GLU A 123 -15.30 6.33 -8.45
N THR A 124 -14.77 5.59 -7.46
CA THR A 124 -14.79 4.11 -7.49
C THR A 124 -16.23 3.58 -7.54
N ALA A 125 -17.14 4.13 -6.75
CA ALA A 125 -18.55 3.75 -6.75
C ALA A 125 -19.26 4.09 -8.08
N GLU A 126 -18.96 5.24 -8.68
CA GLU A 126 -19.46 5.59 -10.01
C GLU A 126 -18.94 4.65 -11.09
N ASN A 127 -17.66 4.30 -11.04
CA ASN A 127 -17.05 3.35 -11.97
C ASN A 127 -17.69 1.96 -11.86
N LEU A 128 -17.94 1.47 -10.64
CA LEU A 128 -18.70 0.23 -10.42
C LEU A 128 -20.10 0.29 -11.04
N LYS A 129 -20.82 1.40 -10.81
CA LYS A 129 -22.15 1.63 -11.39
C LYS A 129 -22.12 1.67 -12.92
N LYS A 130 -21.15 2.35 -13.54
CA LYS A 130 -20.96 2.43 -14.99
C LYS A 130 -20.62 1.06 -15.60
N SER A 131 -19.83 0.25 -14.91
CA SER A 131 -19.51 -1.12 -15.31
C SER A 131 -20.64 -2.14 -15.08
N GLY A 132 -21.78 -1.71 -14.52
CA GLY A 132 -22.90 -2.61 -14.19
C GLY A 132 -22.62 -3.55 -13.00
N ALA A 133 -21.59 -3.26 -12.21
CA ALA A 133 -21.25 -3.99 -11.00
C ALA A 133 -21.93 -3.35 -9.78
N PHE A 134 -22.38 -4.16 -8.84
CA PHE A 134 -22.93 -3.69 -7.58
C PHE A 134 -22.50 -4.56 -6.41
N ILE A 135 -22.42 -3.97 -5.22
CA ILE A 135 -22.16 -4.69 -3.98
C ILE A 135 -23.51 -5.26 -3.49
N PRO A 136 -23.62 -6.58 -3.26
CA PRO A 136 -24.84 -7.18 -2.74
C PRO A 136 -25.28 -6.53 -1.42
N GLY A 137 -26.54 -6.14 -1.33
CA GLY A 137 -27.11 -5.50 -0.13
C GLY A 137 -26.96 -3.99 -0.04
N ILE A 138 -26.26 -3.33 -0.98
CA ILE A 138 -26.04 -1.87 -0.95
C ILE A 138 -26.54 -1.25 -2.26
N ARG A 139 -27.29 -0.15 -2.16
CA ARG A 139 -27.81 0.55 -3.35
C ARG A 139 -26.66 1.20 -4.14
N PRO A 140 -26.56 1.01 -5.47
CA PRO A 140 -25.50 1.61 -6.29
C PRO A 140 -25.52 3.15 -6.24
N GLY A 141 -24.33 3.76 -6.19
CA GLY A 141 -24.14 5.21 -6.11
C GLY A 141 -23.62 5.66 -4.74
N GLU A 142 -24.26 6.68 -4.16
CA GLU A 142 -23.78 7.32 -2.92
C GLU A 142 -23.63 6.34 -1.74
N GLN A 143 -24.57 5.39 -1.59
CA GLN A 143 -24.50 4.39 -0.52
C GLN A 143 -23.32 3.41 -0.70
N THR A 144 -22.94 3.13 -1.95
CA THR A 144 -21.75 2.33 -2.26
C THR A 144 -20.48 3.12 -1.91
N ALA A 145 -20.44 4.42 -2.21
CA ALA A 145 -19.32 5.29 -1.87
C ALA A 145 -19.10 5.37 -0.34
N GLN A 146 -20.17 5.61 0.43
CA GLN A 146 -20.12 5.67 1.90
C GLN A 146 -19.66 4.34 2.53
N TYR A 147 -20.09 3.21 1.97
CA TYR A 147 -19.64 1.91 2.43
C TYR A 147 -18.16 1.68 2.16
N ILE A 148 -17.69 1.97 0.93
CA ILE A 148 -16.27 1.83 0.58
C ILE A 148 -15.43 2.76 1.46
N ASP A 149 -15.86 4.00 1.67
CA ASP A 149 -15.20 4.97 2.55
C ASP A 149 -15.05 4.44 3.98
N THR A 150 -16.16 4.01 4.60
CA THR A 150 -16.14 3.44 5.96
C THR A 150 -15.22 2.23 6.07
N VAL A 151 -15.22 1.37 5.06
CA VAL A 151 -14.35 0.18 4.99
C VAL A 151 -12.90 0.61 4.92
N MET A 152 -12.56 1.59 4.09
CA MET A 152 -11.20 2.08 3.93
C MET A 152 -10.69 2.80 5.18
N THR A 153 -11.46 3.69 5.79
CA THR A 153 -11.02 4.39 7.02
C THR A 153 -10.61 3.40 8.11
N ARG A 154 -11.38 2.32 8.30
CA ARG A 154 -11.05 1.26 9.25
C ARG A 154 -9.82 0.45 8.84
N LEU A 155 -9.66 0.20 7.54
CA LEU A 155 -8.52 -0.52 7.00
C LEU A 155 -7.23 0.29 7.16
N THR A 156 -7.27 1.58 6.80
CA THR A 156 -6.17 2.53 6.93
C THR A 156 -5.78 2.73 8.38
N LEU A 157 -6.74 2.73 9.31
CA LEU A 157 -6.44 2.79 10.75
C LEU A 157 -5.61 1.57 11.19
N ALA A 158 -6.01 0.36 10.79
CA ALA A 158 -5.25 -0.85 11.08
C ALA A 158 -3.88 -0.86 10.38
N GLY A 159 -3.83 -0.40 9.13
CA GLY A 159 -2.61 -0.27 8.35
C GLY A 159 -1.61 0.72 8.97
N ALA A 160 -2.07 1.89 9.39
CA ALA A 160 -1.24 2.92 10.02
C ALA A 160 -0.60 2.43 11.34
N ILE A 161 -1.37 1.73 12.16
CA ILE A 161 -0.86 1.11 13.41
C ILE A 161 0.20 0.06 13.08
N TYR A 162 -0.07 -0.83 12.12
CA TYR A 162 0.89 -1.85 11.70
C TYR A 162 2.19 -1.25 11.14
N VAL A 163 2.10 -0.29 10.22
CA VAL A 163 3.26 0.39 9.63
C VAL A 163 4.07 1.10 10.72
N GLY A 164 3.40 1.77 11.65
CA GLY A 164 4.04 2.38 12.82
C GLY A 164 4.80 1.35 13.66
N LEU A 165 4.14 0.24 14.03
CA LEU A 165 4.77 -0.83 14.81
C LEU A 165 6.00 -1.43 14.10
N VAL A 166 5.92 -1.70 12.81
CA VAL A 166 7.05 -2.26 12.03
C VAL A 166 8.24 -1.29 11.99
N CYS A 167 7.98 0.00 11.81
CA CYS A 167 9.04 1.01 11.79
C CYS A 167 9.70 1.20 13.17
N LEU A 168 8.92 1.14 14.25
CA LEU A 168 9.37 1.36 15.62
C LEU A 168 10.02 0.13 16.27
N LEU A 169 9.71 -1.08 15.80
CA LEU A 169 10.18 -2.33 16.39
C LEU A 169 11.73 -2.39 16.43
N PRO A 170 12.48 -2.10 15.33
CA PRO A 170 13.94 -2.10 15.40
C PRO A 170 14.51 -1.00 16.28
N GLU A 171 13.86 0.17 16.34
CA GLU A 171 14.29 1.29 17.19
C GLU A 171 14.23 0.89 18.68
N PHE A 172 13.17 0.21 19.10
CA PHE A 172 13.07 -0.38 20.44
C PHE A 172 14.11 -1.46 20.72
N LEU A 173 14.40 -2.33 19.74
CA LEU A 173 15.40 -3.39 19.89
C LEU A 173 16.81 -2.83 20.09
N ILE A 174 17.16 -1.78 19.35
CA ILE A 174 18.46 -1.10 19.47
C ILE A 174 18.59 -0.47 20.87
N LEU A 175 17.54 0.19 21.37
CA LEU A 175 17.55 0.81 22.70
C LEU A 175 17.69 -0.19 23.84
N MET A 176 17.02 -1.35 23.77
CA MET A 176 16.99 -2.31 24.87
C MET A 176 18.14 -3.32 24.84
N TRP A 177 18.55 -3.77 23.64
CA TRP A 177 19.59 -4.80 23.49
C TRP A 177 20.94 -4.28 22.98
N ASN A 178 21.07 -2.98 22.68
CA ASN A 178 22.31 -2.31 22.28
C ASN A 178 23.05 -3.01 21.12
N VAL A 179 22.29 -3.65 20.23
CA VAL A 179 22.81 -4.27 19.01
C VAL A 179 22.67 -3.25 17.89
N PRO A 180 23.77 -2.80 17.24
CA PRO A 180 23.70 -1.85 16.14
C PRO A 180 23.09 -2.52 14.92
N PHE A 181 21.77 -2.37 14.75
CA PHE A 181 21.08 -2.73 13.52
C PHE A 181 21.35 -1.64 12.47
N TYR A 182 22.20 -1.95 11.50
CA TYR A 182 22.40 -1.10 10.31
C TYR A 182 21.15 -1.05 9.42
N PHE A 183 20.27 -2.05 9.52
CA PHE A 183 18.97 -2.08 8.85
C PHE A 183 17.88 -1.61 9.83
N GLY A 184 17.49 -0.34 9.74
CA GLY A 184 16.36 0.21 10.51
C GLY A 184 15.01 -0.32 10.01
N GLY A 185 13.96 -0.16 10.82
CA GLY A 185 12.59 -0.62 10.48
C GLY A 185 12.02 0.05 9.24
N THR A 186 12.30 1.34 9.05
CA THR A 186 11.91 2.09 7.85
C THR A 186 12.59 1.54 6.60
N SER A 187 13.91 1.27 6.66
CA SER A 187 14.67 0.71 5.54
C SER A 187 14.18 -0.69 5.15
N LEU A 188 13.85 -1.52 6.14
CA LEU A 188 13.28 -2.85 5.92
C LEU A 188 11.94 -2.77 5.18
N LEU A 189 11.03 -1.91 5.64
CA LEU A 189 9.71 -1.70 5.03
C LEU A 189 9.85 -1.20 3.59
N ILE A 190 10.74 -0.22 3.36
CA ILE A 190 11.05 0.29 2.02
C ILE A 190 11.46 -0.85 1.09
N ILE A 191 12.42 -1.69 1.50
CA ILE A 191 12.91 -2.79 0.66
C ILE A 191 11.78 -3.75 0.31
N VAL A 192 11.00 -4.19 1.29
CA VAL A 192 9.96 -5.22 1.07
C VAL A 192 8.88 -4.72 0.12
N VAL A 193 8.34 -3.54 0.35
CA VAL A 193 7.21 -3.05 -0.44
C VAL A 193 7.66 -2.60 -1.84
N VAL A 194 8.82 -1.96 -1.99
CA VAL A 194 9.34 -1.59 -3.32
C VAL A 194 9.61 -2.84 -4.17
N VAL A 195 10.18 -3.90 -3.57
CA VAL A 195 10.37 -5.18 -4.28
C VAL A 195 9.03 -5.80 -4.66
N MET A 196 8.03 -5.76 -3.78
CA MET A 196 6.68 -6.25 -4.08
C MET A 196 6.00 -5.45 -5.20
N ASP A 197 6.13 -4.12 -5.20
CA ASP A 197 5.59 -3.25 -6.24
C ASP A 197 6.30 -3.46 -7.57
N PHE A 198 7.63 -3.64 -7.54
CA PHE A 198 8.41 -3.97 -8.74
C PHE A 198 7.96 -5.30 -9.35
N ILE A 199 7.78 -6.35 -8.54
CA ILE A 199 7.26 -7.63 -9.02
C ILE A 199 5.85 -7.48 -9.59
N ALA A 200 4.97 -6.72 -8.94
CA ALA A 200 3.61 -6.49 -9.41
C ALA A 200 3.58 -5.75 -10.76
N GLN A 201 4.44 -4.74 -10.94
CA GLN A 201 4.58 -4.00 -12.20
C GLN A 201 5.10 -4.89 -13.32
N ILE A 202 6.10 -5.75 -13.04
CA ILE A 202 6.60 -6.74 -14.00
C ILE A 202 5.49 -7.69 -14.42
N GLN A 203 4.72 -8.23 -13.45
CA GLN A 203 3.62 -9.16 -13.74
C GLN A 203 2.54 -8.50 -14.59
N ALA A 204 2.17 -7.25 -14.30
CA ALA A 204 1.20 -6.50 -15.09
C ALA A 204 1.67 -6.31 -16.54
N HIS A 205 2.95 -5.98 -16.73
CA HIS A 205 3.54 -5.80 -18.06
C HIS A 205 3.63 -7.13 -18.85
N MET A 206 3.98 -8.22 -18.18
CA MET A 206 3.99 -9.56 -18.78
C MET A 206 2.58 -10.02 -19.21
N MET A 207 1.56 -9.72 -18.39
CA MET A 207 0.17 -10.06 -18.72
C MET A 207 -0.31 -9.34 -19.98
N SER A 208 0.07 -8.08 -20.19
CA SER A 208 -0.30 -7.35 -21.41
C SER A 208 0.22 -7.99 -22.69
N TYR A 209 1.43 -8.58 -22.68
CA TYR A 209 1.97 -9.28 -23.84
C TYR A 209 1.30 -10.63 -24.12
N GLN A 210 0.91 -11.36 -23.07
CA GLN A 210 0.20 -12.63 -23.23
C GLN A 210 -1.19 -12.43 -23.86
N TYR A 211 -1.88 -11.33 -23.54
CA TYR A 211 -3.15 -10.96 -24.16
C TYR A 211 -3.06 -10.80 -25.68
N GLU A 212 -2.02 -10.12 -26.18
CA GLU A 212 -1.82 -9.90 -27.62
C GLU A 212 -1.56 -11.21 -28.37
N SER A 213 -0.82 -12.14 -27.76
CA SER A 213 -0.58 -13.48 -28.33
C SER A 213 -1.85 -14.34 -28.40
N LEU A 214 -2.74 -14.23 -27.41
CA LEU A 214 -4.02 -14.95 -27.38
C LEU A 214 -5.02 -14.38 -28.38
N LEU A 215 -5.08 -13.05 -28.53
CA LEU A 215 -5.91 -12.38 -29.54
C LEU A 215 -5.42 -12.66 -30.97
N LYS A 216 -4.10 -12.66 -31.20
CA LYS A 216 -3.52 -13.02 -32.51
C LYS A 216 -3.79 -14.49 -32.87
N LYS A 217 -3.74 -15.40 -31.90
CA LYS A 217 -4.06 -16.83 -32.10
C LYS A 217 -5.56 -17.06 -32.37
N ALA A 218 -6.44 -16.24 -31.80
CA ALA A 218 -7.88 -16.28 -32.09
C ALA A 218 -8.22 -15.76 -33.50
N ASN A 219 -7.58 -14.67 -33.95
CA ASN A 219 -7.80 -14.11 -35.29
C ASN A 219 -7.24 -14.98 -36.44
N LEU A 220 -6.24 -15.83 -36.18
CA LEU A 220 -5.67 -16.74 -37.19
C LEU A 220 -6.57 -17.94 -37.55
N ARG A 221 -7.75 -18.09 -36.93
CA ARG A 221 -8.68 -19.21 -37.16
C ARG A 221 -9.91 -18.83 -38.00
N GLY A 222 -9.95 -17.62 -38.58
CA GLY A 222 -11.08 -17.08 -39.34
C GLY A 222 -10.83 -16.80 -40.83
N GLY A 223 -9.72 -17.24 -41.41
CA GLY A 223 -9.38 -16.94 -42.81
C GLY A 223 -9.05 -18.19 -43.61
N GLY A 224 -10.05 -18.83 -44.21
CA GLY A 224 -9.82 -19.86 -45.21
C GLY A 224 -10.93 -20.88 -45.34
N ASN A 225 -12.08 -20.49 -45.89
CA ASN A 225 -12.82 -21.34 -46.82
C ASN A 225 -13.84 -20.53 -47.61
N ASP A 226 -13.38 -19.73 -48.57
CA ASP A 226 -14.25 -19.16 -49.60
C ASP A 226 -13.72 -19.55 -50.99
N ARG A 227 -13.82 -20.86 -51.25
CA ARG A 227 -13.72 -21.46 -52.58
C ARG A 227 -14.33 -22.85 -52.50
N ILE A 228 -15.10 -23.21 -53.53
CA ILE A 228 -15.85 -24.44 -53.82
C ILE A 228 -17.36 -24.21 -53.59
N LEU A 229 -18.29 -24.20 -54.54
CA LEU A 229 -18.40 -24.39 -56.00
C LEU A 229 -19.73 -23.69 -56.39
N ARG A 230 -19.79 -22.95 -57.50
CA ARG A 230 -20.50 -23.33 -58.74
C ARG A 230 -21.86 -23.99 -58.54
#